data_AF-A0A814JM95-F1
#
_entry.id   AF-A0A814JM95-F1
#
_cell.length_a   1.000
_cell.length_b   1.000
_cell.length_c   1.000
_cell.angle_alpha   90.00
_cell.angle_beta   90.00
_cell.angle_gamma   90.00
#
_symmetry.space_group_name_H-M   'P 1'
#
loop_
_entity.id
_entity.type
_entity.pdbx_description
1 polymer ?
#
loop_
_entity_poly.entity_id
_entity_poly.type
_entity_poly.pdbx_seq_one_letter_code
_entity_poly.pdbx_strand_id
1 'polypeptide(L)'
;MNDNVVASNKLIVFYEEIKDSGSKGLEHPSVVFNLMSYDLLNPIVKMLAKSDSVKSSRNFVNRNQPCDLRLVNLRTMEGSNEEPLKKEVGLIVHRIPYDDCSTGNSVELSEYFKSECANSASVKFQDLFVETNDFKVKQAYLSLSEKNSEFIKRDSLIYNFVQPMQIEAFRLQF
;
A
#
# COMPACT_ATOMS: atom_id res chain seq x y z
N MET A 1 -29.68 15.01 20.49
CA MET A 1 -28.66 13.94 20.52
C MET A 1 -28.41 13.66 21.99
N ASN A 2 -28.96 12.57 22.53
CA ASN A 2 -28.99 12.26 23.97
C ASN A 2 -28.25 10.94 24.29
N ASP A 3 -27.39 10.53 23.39
CA ASP A 3 -26.75 9.22 23.28
C ASP A 3 -25.22 9.34 23.26
N ASN A 4 -24.69 10.41 23.85
CA ASN A 4 -23.25 10.64 23.93
C ASN A 4 -22.58 9.52 24.73
N VAL A 5 -21.56 8.91 24.14
CA VAL A 5 -20.70 7.91 24.76
C VAL A 5 -19.26 8.42 24.80
N VAL A 6 -18.47 7.94 25.74
CA VAL A 6 -17.05 8.29 25.82
C VAL A 6 -16.32 7.73 24.59
N ALA A 7 -15.73 8.62 23.81
CA ALA A 7 -14.92 8.27 22.64
C ALA A 7 -13.45 8.60 22.90
N SER A 8 -12.56 7.65 22.61
CA SER A 8 -11.11 7.88 22.64
C SER A 8 -10.65 8.34 21.26
N ASN A 9 -10.29 9.61 21.15
CA ASN A 9 -9.74 10.18 19.93
C ASN A 9 -8.22 10.15 19.96
N LYS A 10 -7.61 9.66 18.88
CA LYS A 10 -6.16 9.70 18.68
C LYS A 10 -5.87 10.65 17.54
N LEU A 11 -4.95 11.58 17.78
CA LEU A 11 -4.55 12.61 16.83
C LEU A 11 -3.03 12.63 16.76
N ILE A 12 -2.50 12.94 15.58
CA ILE A 12 -1.09 13.23 15.38
C ILE A 12 -1.01 14.70 14.98
N VAL A 13 -0.22 15.46 15.74
CA VAL A 13 0.14 16.85 15.41
C VAL A 13 1.57 16.83 14.93
N PHE A 14 1.77 17.28 13.69
CA PHE A 14 3.06 17.29 13.04
C PHE A 14 3.38 18.70 12.57
N TYR A 15 4.62 19.14 12.83
CA TYR A 15 5.13 20.43 12.40
C TYR A 15 6.25 20.18 11.41
N GLU A 16 6.13 20.78 10.22
CA GLU A 16 7.14 20.73 9.19
C GLU A 16 7.39 22.10 8.58
N GLU A 17 8.64 22.35 8.21
CA GLU A 17 9.01 23.49 7.40
C GLU A 17 8.78 23.14 5.92
N ILE A 18 7.73 23.72 5.33
CA ILE A 18 7.40 23.51 3.93
C ILE A 18 8.10 24.58 3.10
N LYS A 19 8.82 24.16 2.05
CA LYS A 19 9.26 25.10 1.02
C LYS A 19 8.05 25.50 0.19
N ASP A 20 7.58 26.73 0.38
CA ASP A 20 6.55 27.30 -0.49
C ASP A 20 7.11 27.36 -1.93
N SER A 21 6.61 26.49 -2.79
CA SER A 21 6.99 26.42 -4.20
C SER A 21 6.25 27.48 -5.03
N GLY A 22 5.37 28.30 -4.42
CA GLY A 22 4.60 29.35 -5.09
C GLY A 22 3.59 28.81 -6.12
N SER A 23 3.40 27.49 -6.20
CA SER A 23 2.50 26.85 -7.17
C SER A 23 1.08 26.77 -6.61
N LYS A 24 0.10 27.37 -7.30
CA LYS A 24 -1.35 27.32 -7.01
C LYS A 24 -2.00 25.95 -7.31
N GLY A 25 -1.31 24.84 -7.03
CA GLY A 25 -1.75 23.48 -7.31
C GLY A 25 -2.49 22.83 -6.13
N LEU A 26 -2.91 21.57 -6.31
CA LEU A 26 -3.32 20.70 -5.19
C LEU A 26 -2.08 20.41 -4.35
N GLU A 27 -2.10 20.83 -3.09
CA GLU A 27 -1.05 20.50 -2.12
C GLU A 27 -1.21 19.04 -1.69
N HIS A 28 -0.10 18.30 -1.73
CA HIS A 28 0.00 16.94 -1.23
C HIS A 28 0.70 16.94 0.13
N PRO A 29 0.25 16.11 1.09
CA PRO A 29 0.95 16.02 2.36
C PRO A 29 2.37 15.48 2.15
N SER A 30 3.31 15.92 2.98
CA SER A 30 4.66 15.38 2.93
C SER A 30 4.71 13.87 3.14
N VAL A 31 5.81 13.24 2.74
CA VAL A 31 5.98 11.80 2.90
C VAL A 31 5.91 11.40 4.38
N VAL A 32 6.50 12.21 5.27
CA VAL A 32 6.53 11.97 6.72
C VAL A 32 5.12 12.00 7.29
N PHE A 33 4.35 13.04 6.98
CA PHE A 33 2.96 13.13 7.42
C PHE A 33 2.14 11.95 6.91
N ASN A 34 2.34 11.57 5.65
CA ASN A 34 1.65 10.43 5.05
C ASN A 34 1.97 9.10 5.75
N LEU A 35 3.23 8.85 6.14
CA LEU A 35 3.61 7.66 6.90
C LEU A 35 2.99 7.67 8.30
N MET A 36 3.05 8.79 9.01
CA MET A 36 2.42 8.92 10.33
C MET A 36 0.90 8.71 10.27
N SER A 37 0.24 9.30 9.27
CA SER A 37 -1.19 9.09 9.02
C SER A 37 -1.48 7.63 8.69
N TYR A 38 -0.63 6.97 7.91
CA TYR A 38 -0.76 5.56 7.59
C TYR A 38 -0.67 4.66 8.83
N ASP A 39 0.32 4.89 9.70
CA ASP A 39 0.51 4.12 10.94
C ASP A 39 -0.65 4.31 11.93
N LEU A 40 -1.23 5.51 11.96
CA LEU A 40 -2.41 5.79 12.79
C LEU A 40 -3.64 5.01 12.30
N LEU A 41 -3.82 4.90 10.99
CA LEU A 41 -4.96 4.23 10.35
C LEU A 41 -4.77 2.71 10.23
N ASN A 42 -3.52 2.24 10.20
CA ASN A 42 -3.16 0.83 10.03
C ASN A 42 -2.21 0.37 11.16
N PRO A 43 -2.66 0.40 12.42
CA PRO A 43 -1.80 0.07 13.55
C PRO A 43 -1.42 -1.42 13.52
N ILE A 44 -0.23 -1.72 14.07
CA ILE A 44 0.20 -3.11 14.28
C ILE A 44 -0.79 -3.82 15.20
N VAL A 45 -1.43 -4.88 14.67
CA VAL A 45 -2.35 -5.72 15.43
C VAL A 45 -1.54 -6.70 16.29
N LYS A 46 -1.58 -6.49 17.61
CA LYS A 46 -0.93 -7.40 18.57
C LYS A 46 -1.80 -8.64 18.77
N MET A 47 -1.27 -9.80 18.39
CA MET A 47 -1.91 -11.09 18.65
C MET A 47 -1.27 -11.75 19.88
N LEU A 48 -2.10 -12.24 20.81
CA LEU A 48 -1.64 -12.98 21.98
C LEU A 48 -1.97 -14.46 21.78
N ALA A 49 -0.95 -15.30 21.87
CA ALA A 49 -1.10 -16.76 21.79
C ALA A 49 -0.78 -17.39 23.14
N LYS A 50 -1.52 -18.43 23.51
CA LYS A 50 -1.35 -19.18 24.77
C LYS A 50 -0.25 -20.24 24.70
N SER A 51 0.27 -20.54 23.51
CA SER A 51 1.23 -21.61 23.26
C SER A 51 2.59 -21.04 22.85
N ASP A 52 3.67 -21.62 23.35
CA ASP A 52 5.05 -21.28 22.96
C ASP A 52 5.40 -21.75 21.54
N SER A 53 4.50 -22.49 20.87
CA SER A 53 4.71 -23.05 19.53
C SER A 53 4.46 -22.07 18.36
N VAL A 54 4.41 -20.75 18.62
CA VAL A 54 4.19 -19.76 17.56
C VAL A 54 5.46 -19.61 16.73
N LYS A 55 5.36 -19.91 15.42
CA LYS A 55 6.45 -19.63 14.47
C LYS A 55 6.82 -18.15 14.55
N SER A 56 8.11 -17.86 14.67
CA SER A 56 8.66 -16.54 14.99
C SER A 56 8.38 -15.45 13.98
N SER A 57 8.08 -15.77 12.72
CA SER A 57 7.64 -14.79 11.71
C SER A 57 7.07 -15.48 10.48
N ARG A 58 5.94 -14.99 9.96
CA ARG A 58 5.51 -15.24 8.58
C ARG A 58 5.29 -13.89 7.91
N ASN A 59 5.87 -13.71 6.73
CA ASN A 59 5.63 -12.55 5.88
C ASN A 59 5.05 -13.07 4.56
N PHE A 60 3.81 -12.71 4.25
CA PHE A 60 3.19 -13.06 2.98
C PHE A 60 3.45 -12.00 1.91
N VAL A 61 3.59 -10.75 2.36
CA VAL A 61 3.90 -9.58 1.54
C VAL A 61 5.34 -9.16 1.85
N ASN A 62 6.08 -8.75 0.83
CA ASN A 62 7.43 -8.23 0.99
C ASN A 62 7.39 -6.92 1.79
N ARG A 63 8.29 -6.79 2.77
CA ARG A 63 8.38 -5.60 3.64
C ARG A 63 8.96 -4.38 2.93
N ASN A 64 9.64 -4.56 1.81
CA ASN A 64 10.33 -3.50 1.08
C ASN A 64 9.44 -2.93 -0.04
N GLN A 65 8.20 -2.57 0.29
CA GLN A 65 7.33 -1.87 -0.65
C GLN A 65 7.76 -0.40 -0.78
N PRO A 66 7.55 0.23 -1.95
CA PRO A 66 7.71 1.65 -2.09
C PRO A 66 6.85 2.41 -1.08
N CYS A 67 7.36 3.48 -0.48
CA CYS A 67 6.52 4.24 0.46
C CYS A 67 5.34 4.95 -0.22
N ASP A 68 5.45 5.24 -1.52
CA ASP A 68 4.35 5.82 -2.31
C ASP A 68 3.32 4.78 -2.77
N LEU A 69 3.58 3.48 -2.60
CA LEU A 69 2.68 2.40 -3.03
C LEU A 69 2.01 1.76 -1.81
N ARG A 70 0.69 1.93 -1.70
CA ARG A 70 -0.11 1.32 -0.64
C ARG A 70 -0.90 0.13 -1.14
N LEU A 71 -0.81 -0.98 -0.43
CA LEU A 71 -1.73 -2.10 -0.53
C LEU A 71 -3.03 -1.74 0.19
N VAL A 72 -4.05 -1.33 -0.57
CA VAL A 72 -5.35 -0.91 -0.02
C VAL A 72 -6.23 -2.11 0.32
N ASN A 73 -6.18 -3.14 -0.51
CA ASN A 73 -6.96 -4.36 -0.30
C ASN A 73 -6.25 -5.58 -0.87
N LEU A 74 -6.27 -6.66 -0.10
CA LEU A 74 -5.86 -7.99 -0.54
C LEU A 74 -6.88 -8.99 -0.02
N ARG A 75 -7.63 -9.63 -0.91
CA ARG A 75 -8.68 -10.57 -0.52
C ARG A 75 -8.78 -11.75 -1.47
N THR A 76 -9.11 -12.93 -0.95
CA THR A 76 -9.46 -14.08 -1.79
C THR A 76 -10.74 -13.76 -2.56
N MET A 77 -10.78 -14.13 -3.84
CA MET A 77 -11.98 -13.93 -4.65
C MET A 77 -13.01 -15.03 -4.36
N GLU A 78 -14.28 -14.66 -4.28
CA GLU A 78 -15.40 -15.59 -4.11
C GLU A 78 -15.99 -15.98 -5.47
N GLY A 79 -16.43 -17.23 -5.57
CA GLY A 79 -17.13 -17.79 -6.73
C GLY A 79 -18.63 -17.56 -6.64
N SER A 80 -19.36 -18.11 -7.60
CA SER A 80 -20.82 -17.93 -7.73
C SER A 80 -21.66 -18.44 -6.55
N ASN A 81 -21.07 -19.26 -5.67
CA ASN A 81 -21.73 -19.84 -4.49
C ASN A 81 -21.13 -19.32 -3.17
N GLU A 82 -20.48 -18.14 -3.17
CA GLU A 82 -19.71 -17.61 -2.02
C GLU A 82 -18.55 -18.51 -1.57
N GLU A 83 -18.28 -19.61 -2.30
CA GLU A 83 -17.10 -20.43 -2.08
C GLU A 83 -15.86 -19.72 -2.62
N PRO A 84 -14.72 -19.77 -1.91
CA PRO A 84 -13.48 -19.16 -2.41
C PRO A 84 -13.09 -19.80 -3.75
N LEU A 85 -12.88 -18.96 -4.77
CA LEU A 85 -12.25 -19.37 -6.02
C LEU A 85 -10.87 -19.90 -5.66
N LYS A 86 -10.66 -21.20 -5.86
CA LYS A 86 -9.37 -21.82 -5.60
C LYS A 86 -8.33 -21.08 -6.43
N LYS A 87 -7.41 -20.40 -5.73
CA LYS A 87 -6.21 -19.75 -6.25
C LYS A 87 -6.42 -18.38 -6.93
N GLU A 88 -7.49 -17.66 -6.64
CA GLU A 88 -7.62 -16.28 -7.12
C GLU A 88 -7.72 -15.26 -5.99
N VAL A 89 -6.96 -14.17 -6.13
CA VAL A 89 -6.87 -13.08 -5.15
C VAL A 89 -7.09 -11.75 -5.84
N GLY A 90 -7.92 -10.91 -5.25
CA GLY A 90 -8.09 -9.51 -5.62
C GLY A 90 -7.07 -8.65 -4.89
N LEU A 91 -6.43 -7.76 -5.64
CA LEU A 91 -5.41 -6.83 -5.20
C LEU A 91 -5.84 -5.42 -5.59
N ILE A 92 -5.92 -4.51 -4.63
CA ILE A 92 -6.12 -3.07 -4.90
C ILE A 92 -4.93 -2.32 -4.35
N VAL A 93 -4.30 -1.53 -5.21
CA VAL A 93 -3.14 -0.70 -4.88
C VAL A 93 -3.44 0.75 -5.17
N HIS A 94 -2.85 1.64 -4.37
CA HIS A 94 -2.95 3.08 -4.53
C HIS A 94 -1.56 3.68 -4.52
N ARG A 95 -1.24 4.48 -5.53
CA ARG A 95 0.00 5.26 -5.56
C ARG A 95 -0.25 6.68 -5.08
N ILE A 96 0.32 7.05 -3.95
CA ILE A 96 0.16 8.36 -3.34
C ILE A 96 1.19 9.32 -3.90
N PRO A 97 0.80 10.52 -4.38
CA PRO A 97 1.76 11.52 -4.79
C PRO A 97 2.41 12.15 -3.56
N TYR A 98 3.68 12.50 -3.71
CA TYR A 98 4.37 13.36 -2.77
C TYR A 98 4.91 14.55 -3.55
N ASP A 99 4.64 15.77 -3.08
CA ASP A 99 5.12 17.00 -3.73
C ASP A 99 6.65 17.09 -3.72
N ASP A 100 7.29 16.45 -2.75
CA ASP A 100 8.72 16.28 -2.72
C ASP A 100 9.09 15.08 -1.85
N CYS A 101 10.01 14.23 -2.32
CA CYS A 101 10.76 13.35 -1.42
C CYS A 101 11.81 14.15 -0.62
N SER A 102 11.98 15.45 -0.89
CA SER A 102 12.77 16.33 -0.04
C SER A 102 12.02 16.60 1.25
N THR A 103 12.67 16.22 2.32
CA THR A 103 12.12 16.14 3.68
C THR A 103 12.20 17.47 4.39
N GLY A 104 11.79 18.55 3.72
CA GLY A 104 11.85 19.90 4.30
C GLY A 104 13.27 20.23 4.80
N ASN A 105 14.29 20.01 3.97
CA ASN A 105 15.72 20.17 4.32
C ASN A 105 16.26 19.27 5.45
N SER A 106 15.46 18.36 6.03
CA SER A 106 15.97 17.40 7.02
C SER A 106 16.88 16.38 6.35
N VAL A 107 18.19 16.52 6.52
CA VAL A 107 19.20 15.64 5.90
C VAL A 107 18.97 14.18 6.27
N GLU A 108 18.67 13.88 7.54
CA GLU A 108 18.43 12.51 8.03
C GLU A 108 17.22 11.85 7.39
N LEU A 109 16.09 12.58 7.33
CA LEU A 109 14.90 12.05 6.66
C LEU A 109 15.19 11.90 5.16
N SER A 110 15.86 12.86 4.52
CA SER A 110 16.16 12.81 3.08
C SER A 110 16.97 11.58 2.71
N GLU A 111 17.92 11.18 3.55
CA GLU A 111 18.74 9.99 3.35
C GLU A 111 17.96 8.69 3.58
N TYR A 112 17.14 8.62 4.64
CA TYR A 112 16.23 7.50 4.88
C TYR A 112 15.24 7.33 3.72
N PHE A 113 14.62 8.41 3.25
CA PHE A 113 13.69 8.36 2.13
C PHE A 113 14.37 8.04 0.80
N LYS A 114 15.58 8.53 0.54
CA LYS A 114 16.34 8.14 -0.65
C LYS A 114 16.72 6.66 -0.65
N SER A 115 17.08 6.10 0.51
CA SER A 115 17.48 4.71 0.62
C SER A 115 16.29 3.74 0.56
N GLU A 116 15.21 4.03 1.29
CA GLU A 116 14.03 3.17 1.42
C GLU A 116 12.98 3.39 0.32
N CYS A 117 12.80 4.63 -0.16
CA CYS A 117 11.77 4.96 -1.16
C CYS A 117 12.32 5.19 -2.56
N ALA A 118 13.43 5.90 -2.76
CA ALA A 118 13.84 6.27 -4.13
C ALA A 118 14.32 5.05 -4.96
N ASN A 119 14.86 4.01 -4.32
CA ASN A 119 15.25 2.76 -5.01
C ASN A 119 14.05 1.88 -5.43
N SER A 120 12.85 2.21 -4.96
CA SER A 120 11.64 1.41 -5.15
C SER A 120 10.87 1.74 -6.44
N ALA A 121 11.39 2.64 -7.27
CA ALA A 121 10.88 2.95 -8.61
C ALA A 121 10.83 1.74 -9.57
N SER A 122 11.43 0.61 -9.18
CA SER A 122 11.56 -0.61 -9.97
C SER A 122 10.74 -1.80 -9.45
N VAL A 123 9.77 -1.58 -8.53
CA VAL A 123 8.99 -2.69 -7.97
C VAL A 123 8.11 -3.36 -9.01
N LYS A 124 8.26 -4.68 -9.11
CA LYS A 124 7.49 -5.58 -9.99
C LYS A 124 6.39 -6.27 -9.21
N PHE A 125 5.39 -6.80 -9.91
CA PHE A 125 4.32 -7.57 -9.26
C PHE A 125 4.84 -8.78 -8.46
N GLN A 126 5.83 -9.49 -8.98
CA GLN A 126 6.46 -10.62 -8.28
C GLN A 126 7.13 -10.21 -6.95
N ASP A 127 7.58 -8.96 -6.83
CA ASP A 127 8.30 -8.49 -5.64
C ASP A 127 7.32 -8.20 -4.48
N LEU A 128 6.01 -8.19 -4.74
CA LEU A 128 4.97 -8.01 -3.73
C LEU A 128 4.86 -9.20 -2.77
N PHE A 129 5.19 -10.42 -3.21
CA PHE A 129 4.93 -11.65 -2.47
C PHE A 129 6.21 -12.44 -2.22
N VAL A 130 6.36 -13.00 -1.02
CA VAL A 130 7.60 -13.67 -0.59
C VAL A 130 7.67 -15.15 -0.98
N GLU A 131 6.52 -15.84 -1.02
CA GLU A 131 6.46 -17.31 -1.15
C GLU A 131 5.74 -17.80 -2.42
N THR A 132 5.27 -16.91 -3.28
CA THR A 132 4.46 -17.24 -4.46
C THR A 132 5.09 -16.74 -5.75
N ASN A 133 5.78 -17.64 -6.47
CA ASN A 133 6.49 -17.30 -7.70
C ASN A 133 5.69 -17.52 -8.99
N ASP A 134 4.60 -18.28 -8.92
CA ASP A 134 3.80 -18.66 -10.07
C ASP A 134 2.40 -18.06 -9.94
N PHE A 135 2.21 -16.90 -10.57
CA PHE A 135 0.89 -16.29 -10.69
C PHE A 135 0.80 -15.43 -11.94
N LYS A 136 -0.43 -15.31 -12.44
CA LYS A 136 -0.79 -14.42 -13.54
C LYS A 136 -1.51 -13.20 -12.99
N VAL A 137 -1.25 -12.05 -13.60
CA VAL A 137 -1.85 -10.78 -13.21
C VAL A 137 -2.79 -10.32 -14.31
N LYS A 138 -4.00 -9.87 -13.97
CA LYS A 138 -4.96 -9.27 -14.91
C LYS A 138 -5.50 -8.00 -14.28
N GLN A 139 -5.65 -6.92 -15.06
CA GLN A 139 -6.27 -5.70 -14.53
C GLN A 139 -7.78 -5.94 -14.33
N ALA A 140 -8.35 -5.28 -13.34
CA ALA A 140 -9.76 -5.38 -13.00
C ALA A 140 -10.35 -3.99 -12.76
N TYR A 141 -11.68 -3.92 -12.67
CA TYR A 141 -12.32 -2.72 -12.10
C TYR A 141 -12.10 -2.68 -10.59
N LEU A 142 -12.29 -1.52 -9.94
CA LEU A 142 -12.12 -1.37 -8.49
C LEU A 142 -13.07 -2.27 -7.67
N SER A 143 -14.21 -2.66 -8.24
CA SER A 143 -15.11 -3.70 -7.71
C SER A 143 -14.51 -5.10 -7.74
N LEU A 144 -13.33 -5.25 -8.36
CA LEU A 144 -12.67 -6.49 -8.74
C LEU A 144 -13.45 -7.33 -9.75
N SER A 145 -14.44 -6.76 -10.45
CA SER A 145 -15.04 -7.42 -11.61
C SER A 145 -14.05 -7.51 -12.77
N GLU A 146 -14.21 -8.53 -13.60
CA GLU A 146 -13.32 -8.74 -14.74
C GLU A 146 -13.34 -7.56 -15.70
N LYS A 147 -12.15 -7.09 -16.05
CA LYS A 147 -11.92 -6.17 -17.16
C LYS A 147 -11.44 -7.00 -18.35
N ASN A 148 -11.91 -6.69 -19.56
CA ASN A 148 -11.39 -7.33 -20.77
C ASN A 148 -9.97 -6.80 -21.04
N SER A 149 -8.98 -7.39 -20.38
CA SER A 149 -7.57 -7.01 -20.42
C SER A 149 -6.71 -8.25 -20.57
N GLU A 150 -5.56 -8.08 -21.21
CA GLU A 150 -4.56 -9.14 -21.36
C GLU A 150 -3.86 -9.43 -20.03
N PHE A 151 -3.25 -10.61 -19.95
CA PHE A 151 -2.41 -10.96 -18.81
C PHE A 151 -1.15 -10.11 -18.78
N ILE A 152 -0.90 -9.49 -17.63
CA ILE A 152 0.31 -8.74 -17.33
C ILE A 152 1.37 -9.73 -16.84
N LYS A 153 2.61 -9.57 -17.32
CA LYS A 153 3.73 -10.38 -16.87
C LYS A 153 4.11 -10.00 -15.43
N ARG A 154 4.40 -10.99 -14.59
CA ARG A 154 4.76 -10.80 -13.17
C ARG A 154 6.01 -9.94 -12.95
N ASP A 155 6.91 -9.89 -13.94
CA ASP A 155 8.15 -9.10 -13.92
C ASP A 155 7.96 -7.67 -14.43
N SER A 156 6.73 -7.29 -14.79
CA SER A 156 6.40 -5.93 -15.20
C SER A 156 6.37 -4.99 -13.99
N LEU A 157 6.85 -3.77 -14.21
CA LEU A 157 6.86 -2.71 -13.21
C LEU A 157 5.43 -2.26 -12.88
N ILE A 158 5.11 -2.18 -11.60
CA ILE A 158 3.77 -1.78 -11.14
C ILE A 158 3.44 -0.35 -11.60
N TYR A 159 4.42 0.55 -11.60
CA TYR A 159 4.22 1.95 -11.99
C TYR A 159 3.93 2.18 -13.46
N ASN A 160 4.06 1.16 -14.31
CA ASN A 160 3.54 1.25 -15.68
C ASN A 160 2.00 1.24 -15.69
N PHE A 161 1.38 0.71 -14.65
CA PHE A 161 -0.06 0.55 -14.52
C PHE A 161 -0.68 1.53 -13.52
N VAL A 162 0.09 1.99 -12.53
CA VAL A 162 -0.41 2.84 -11.44
C VAL A 162 0.40 4.13 -11.38
N GLN A 163 -0.18 5.22 -11.89
CA GLN A 163 0.38 6.57 -11.82
C GLN A 163 0.08 7.24 -10.47
N PRO A 164 0.78 8.33 -10.10
CA PRO A 164 0.46 9.06 -8.87
C PRO A 164 -1.01 9.47 -8.82
N MET A 165 -1.62 9.39 -7.63
CA MET A 165 -3.06 9.56 -7.36
C MET A 165 -3.99 8.47 -7.93
N GLN A 166 -3.46 7.44 -8.58
CA GLN A 166 -4.31 6.38 -9.11
C GLN A 166 -4.49 5.23 -8.13
N ILE A 167 -5.73 4.77 -8.06
CA ILE A 167 -6.11 3.51 -7.40
C ILE A 167 -6.43 2.53 -8.52
N GLU A 168 -5.74 1.40 -8.52
CA GLU A 168 -5.87 0.38 -9.55
C GLU A 168 -6.10 -0.98 -8.91
N ALA A 169 -6.87 -1.81 -9.62
CA ALA A 169 -7.25 -3.12 -9.18
C ALA A 169 -6.72 -4.20 -10.13
N PHE A 170 -6.30 -5.30 -9.52
CA PHE A 170 -5.72 -6.45 -10.20
C PHE A 170 -6.31 -7.74 -9.63
N ARG A 171 -6.40 -8.76 -10.47
CA ARG A 171 -6.70 -10.13 -10.10
C ARG A 171 -5.46 -10.97 -10.31
N LEU A 172 -5.08 -11.73 -9.29
CA LEU A 172 -3.93 -12.60 -9.25
C LEU A 172 -4.40 -14.05 -9.25
N GLN A 173 -3.99 -14.81 -10.25
CA GLN A 173 -4.32 -16.22 -10.39
C GLN A 173 -3.07 -17.08 -10.13
N PHE A 174 -3.06 -17.83 -9.02
CA PHE A 174 -2.00 -18.74 -8.56
C PHE A 174 -2.25 -20.20 -9.00
#